data_AF-A0A4Z1P799-F1
#
_entry.id   AF-A0A4Z1P799-F1
#
_cell.length_a   1.000
_cell.length_b   1.000
_cell.length_c   1.000
_cell.angle_alpha   90.00
_cell.angle_beta   90.00
_cell.angle_gamma   90.00
#
_symmetry.space_group_name_H-M   'P 1'
#
loop_
_entity.id
_entity.type
_entity.pdbx_description
1 polymer ?
#
loop_
_entity_poly.entity_id
_entity_poly.type
_entity_poly.pdbx_seq_one_letter_code
_entity_poly.pdbx_strand_id
1 'polypeptide(L)'
;MSTFTTFTLLLSLTRTSIAGYALKDAYTPSNFFNSFNFYTGEDPTQGTVKFVDQSTAQSAGIISTNGSSVKFGVDHSNQAPDGRMSVRLESKQSYDQGLIIADISHMPGSICGTWPAFWTVGPDWPSNGEIDIIEGVNSGMTNSMTLHTKAGCSLSSAPAAANANQKYTGSIKTSNCDVNASDQDTNAGCGIGTQDTMTYGDGFNNDGGGVYATEWTGQAIQVFHFARSNIPADILAGTPDPTTWGTPLALFSGCDFDSYVKNQTIVFDTTFCGQWAGSKDVWQADPVCSKKAATCEDYVKNNPADFAGAYWDVNSVKVYQQNNGFIGSAPATPKPSTTSTMSYAQAVPSLNASTMVTMTAPLVTDAINSVQIVTVDETTTMTIAYSGPVGQGTGIPSPSQTNIPITSAANAQAVTPQAIPSYAGTNGKPVDTGAFPGGFRQPVKAKRDGSYERHFLKHRRRALGGMHGHVH
;
A
#
# COMPACT_ATOMS: atom_id res chain seq x y z
N MET A 1 75.52 2.70 -16.99
CA MET A 1 74.62 2.83 -15.82
C MET A 1 73.38 3.56 -16.30
N SER A 2 72.32 2.84 -16.68
CA SER A 2 71.02 3.43 -17.04
C SER A 2 70.03 3.10 -15.93
N THR A 3 69.59 4.13 -15.23
CA THR A 3 68.60 4.05 -14.16
C THR A 3 67.20 3.99 -14.76
N PHE A 4 66.51 2.86 -14.61
CA PHE A 4 65.07 2.75 -14.83
C PHE A 4 64.33 3.30 -13.61
N THR A 5 63.60 4.40 -13.79
CA THR A 5 62.70 4.93 -12.77
C THR A 5 61.31 4.35 -13.01
N THR A 6 60.98 3.26 -12.33
CA THR A 6 59.61 2.70 -12.28
C THR A 6 58.72 3.61 -11.44
N PHE A 7 57.75 4.27 -12.08
CA PHE A 7 56.69 5.01 -11.41
C PHE A 7 55.56 4.05 -11.05
N THR A 8 55.54 3.56 -9.81
CA THR A 8 54.42 2.77 -9.29
C THR A 8 53.27 3.72 -8.98
N LEU A 9 52.29 3.79 -9.88
CA LEU A 9 51.03 4.50 -9.65
C LEU A 9 50.22 3.72 -8.59
N LEU A 10 50.29 4.15 -7.32
CA LEU A 10 49.38 3.67 -6.28
C LEU A 10 47.96 4.14 -6.66
N LEU A 11 47.16 3.25 -7.24
CA LEU A 11 45.71 3.40 -7.26
C LEU A 11 45.22 3.28 -5.81
N SER A 12 44.98 4.42 -5.17
CA SER A 12 44.16 4.49 -3.97
C SER A 12 42.76 3.98 -4.34
N LEU A 13 42.43 2.75 -3.94
CA LEU A 13 41.04 2.30 -3.86
C LEU A 13 40.36 3.14 -2.76
N THR A 14 39.85 4.30 -3.12
CA THR A 14 38.81 4.96 -2.33
C THR A 14 37.60 4.03 -2.36
N ARG A 15 37.37 3.29 -1.28
CA ARG A 15 36.05 2.68 -1.05
C ARG A 15 35.10 3.85 -0.88
N THR A 16 34.35 4.19 -1.93
CA THR A 16 33.08 4.88 -1.74
C THR A 16 32.22 3.92 -0.93
N SER A 17 32.13 4.13 0.37
CA SER A 17 31.08 3.50 1.16
C SER A 17 29.78 4.07 0.62
N ILE A 18 29.11 3.32 -0.25
CA ILE A 18 27.71 3.58 -0.55
C ILE A 18 27.02 3.46 0.82
N ALA A 19 26.41 4.54 1.28
CA ALA A 19 25.60 4.51 2.49
C ALA A 19 24.42 3.58 2.22
N GLY A 20 24.57 2.30 2.54
CA GLY A 20 23.54 1.30 2.32
C GLY A 20 22.42 1.43 3.35
N TYR A 21 21.20 1.13 2.93
CA TYR A 21 20.03 0.98 3.80
C TYR A 21 20.13 -0.34 4.58
N ALA A 22 20.11 -0.26 5.91
CA ALA A 22 20.05 -1.42 6.80
C ALA A 22 18.64 -1.58 7.36
N LEU A 23 18.16 -2.82 7.47
CA LEU A 23 16.85 -3.12 8.04
C LEU A 23 16.82 -2.65 9.50
N LYS A 24 15.88 -1.77 9.81
CA LYS A 24 15.64 -1.24 11.15
C LYS A 24 14.51 -1.98 11.85
N ASP A 25 13.36 -2.08 11.20
CA ASP A 25 12.17 -2.77 11.70
C ASP A 25 11.49 -3.55 10.59
N ALA A 26 10.91 -4.70 10.94
CA ALA A 26 10.11 -5.52 10.05
C ALA A 26 8.76 -5.85 10.71
N TYR A 27 7.69 -5.42 10.06
CA TYR A 27 6.32 -5.77 10.37
C TYR A 27 5.87 -6.87 9.41
N THR A 28 5.66 -8.05 9.98
CA THR A 28 5.40 -9.32 9.29
C THR A 28 4.15 -9.96 9.88
N PRO A 29 3.53 -10.97 9.23
CA PRO A 29 2.31 -11.59 9.73
C PRO A 29 2.41 -12.08 11.18
N SER A 30 3.60 -12.50 11.64
CA SER A 30 3.82 -12.98 13.00
C SER A 30 3.80 -11.89 14.09
N ASN A 31 4.07 -10.63 13.74
CA ASN A 31 4.17 -9.53 14.72
C ASN A 31 3.34 -8.29 14.38
N PHE A 32 2.64 -8.26 13.24
CA PHE A 32 1.98 -7.06 12.72
C PHE A 32 1.05 -6.41 13.74
N PHE A 33 -0.04 -7.06 14.14
CA PHE A 33 -0.99 -6.45 15.09
C PHE A 33 -0.39 -6.14 16.47
N ASN A 34 0.66 -6.87 16.89
CA ASN A 34 1.36 -6.57 18.14
C ASN A 34 2.25 -5.32 18.05
N SER A 35 2.60 -4.90 16.84
CA SER A 35 3.50 -3.78 16.57
C SER A 35 2.76 -2.46 16.29
N PHE A 36 1.43 -2.51 16.22
CA PHE A 36 0.56 -1.37 16.00
C PHE A 36 -0.40 -1.18 17.18
N ASN A 37 -0.83 0.06 17.40
CA ASN A 37 -1.94 0.41 18.27
C ASN A 37 -3.22 0.46 17.42
N PHE A 38 -4.32 -0.06 17.96
CA PHE A 38 -5.65 0.09 17.35
C PHE A 38 -6.28 1.37 17.90
N TYR A 39 -6.37 2.39 17.05
CA TYR A 39 -7.08 3.62 17.37
C TYR A 39 -8.58 3.34 17.48
N THR A 40 -9.23 3.85 18.53
CA THR A 40 -10.67 3.64 18.78
C THR A 40 -11.42 4.95 19.04
N GLY A 41 -10.78 6.09 18.82
CA GLY A 41 -11.42 7.38 18.95
C GLY A 41 -12.38 7.66 17.79
N GLU A 42 -13.07 8.80 17.88
CA GLU A 42 -13.80 9.34 16.72
C GLU A 42 -12.82 9.62 15.59
N ASP A 43 -13.25 9.39 14.35
CA ASP A 43 -12.42 9.69 13.19
C ASP A 43 -12.12 11.19 13.10
N PRO A 44 -10.83 11.61 13.13
CA PRO A 44 -10.45 13.02 12.98
C PRO A 44 -10.97 13.65 11.68
N THR A 45 -11.18 12.84 10.64
CA THR A 45 -11.71 13.29 9.34
C THR A 45 -13.24 13.25 9.25
N GLN A 46 -13.91 12.99 10.38
CA GLN A 46 -15.37 12.99 10.55
C GLN A 46 -16.09 11.96 9.64
N GLY A 47 -15.45 10.83 9.37
CA GLY A 47 -16.03 9.76 8.57
C GLY A 47 -17.18 9.02 9.24
N THR A 48 -17.98 8.35 8.42
CA THR A 48 -19.05 7.41 8.84
C THR A 48 -18.45 6.04 9.17
N VAL A 49 -17.52 6.05 10.12
CA VAL A 49 -16.73 4.89 10.53
C VAL A 49 -16.82 4.71 12.03
N LYS A 50 -16.70 3.46 12.47
CA LYS A 50 -16.51 3.10 13.87
C LYS A 50 -15.19 2.35 14.00
N PHE A 51 -14.12 3.04 14.37
CA PHE A 51 -12.85 2.39 14.64
C PHE A 51 -12.94 1.56 15.93
N VAL A 52 -12.53 0.30 15.85
CA VAL A 52 -12.65 -0.66 16.95
C VAL A 52 -11.30 -1.21 17.40
N ASP A 53 -11.22 -1.65 18.66
CA ASP A 53 -10.03 -2.30 19.20
C ASP A 53 -9.78 -3.67 18.54
N GLN A 54 -8.58 -4.21 18.77
CA GLN A 54 -8.15 -5.49 18.21
C GLN A 54 -9.08 -6.66 18.55
N SER A 55 -9.56 -6.76 19.79
CA SER A 55 -10.39 -7.89 20.24
C SER A 55 -11.77 -7.85 19.60
N THR A 56 -12.34 -6.65 19.47
CA THR A 56 -13.60 -6.41 18.76
C THR A 56 -13.44 -6.71 17.27
N ALA A 57 -12.35 -6.24 16.65
CA ALA A 57 -12.04 -6.49 15.25
C ALA A 57 -11.87 -7.99 14.93
N GLN A 58 -11.20 -8.74 15.82
CA GLN A 58 -11.06 -10.19 15.71
C GLN A 58 -12.42 -10.90 15.81
N SER A 59 -13.23 -10.51 16.81
CA SER A 59 -14.55 -11.10 17.04
C SER A 59 -15.51 -10.82 15.88
N ALA A 60 -15.39 -9.65 15.24
CA ALA A 60 -16.14 -9.27 14.06
C ALA A 60 -15.61 -9.92 12.77
N GLY A 61 -14.47 -10.63 12.81
CA GLY A 61 -13.87 -11.28 11.65
C GLY A 61 -13.27 -10.30 10.64
N ILE A 62 -13.04 -9.04 11.03
CA ILE A 62 -12.49 -8.00 10.14
C ILE A 62 -10.97 -7.91 10.20
N ILE A 63 -10.30 -8.70 11.05
CA ILE A 63 -8.85 -8.90 11.02
C ILE A 63 -8.47 -10.38 11.12
N SER A 64 -7.39 -10.78 10.46
CA SER A 64 -6.82 -12.14 10.52
C SER A 64 -5.36 -12.18 10.07
N THR A 65 -4.67 -13.27 10.38
CA THR A 65 -3.35 -13.62 9.83
C THR A 65 -3.41 -15.05 9.31
N ASN A 66 -2.79 -15.32 8.16
CA ASN A 66 -2.75 -16.68 7.57
C ASN A 66 -1.32 -17.24 7.43
N GLY A 67 -0.35 -16.61 8.09
CA GLY A 67 1.07 -16.99 8.07
C GLY A 67 1.87 -16.40 6.91
N SER A 68 1.25 -16.15 5.76
CA SER A 68 1.87 -15.49 4.60
C SER A 68 1.59 -13.98 4.55
N SER A 69 0.44 -13.56 5.06
CA SER A 69 0.01 -12.16 5.06
C SER A 69 -0.86 -11.84 6.27
N VAL A 70 -1.09 -10.54 6.47
CA VAL A 70 -2.03 -10.00 7.45
C VAL A 70 -3.17 -9.31 6.72
N LYS A 71 -4.40 -9.71 7.03
CA LYS A 71 -5.61 -9.15 6.43
C LYS A 71 -6.38 -8.35 7.47
N PHE A 72 -6.77 -7.14 7.10
CA PHE A 72 -7.63 -6.29 7.92
C PHE A 72 -8.52 -5.44 7.03
N GLY A 73 -9.80 -5.32 7.38
CA GLY A 73 -10.78 -4.62 6.57
C GLY A 73 -11.94 -4.11 7.41
N VAL A 74 -13.12 -4.12 6.82
CA VAL A 74 -14.32 -3.47 7.36
C VAL A 74 -15.46 -4.46 7.54
N ASP A 75 -16.44 -4.12 8.36
CA ASP A 75 -17.71 -4.84 8.38
C ASP A 75 -18.37 -4.69 7.01
N HIS A 76 -18.68 -5.82 6.37
CA HIS A 76 -19.38 -5.88 5.08
C HIS A 76 -20.63 -6.79 5.14
N SER A 77 -21.16 -7.01 6.34
CA SER A 77 -22.32 -7.88 6.58
C SER A 77 -23.50 -7.14 7.21
N ASN A 78 -23.24 -6.15 8.07
CA ASN A 78 -24.28 -5.47 8.83
C ASN A 78 -24.56 -4.05 8.34
N GLN A 79 -25.82 -3.63 8.46
CA GLN A 79 -26.16 -2.22 8.43
C GLN A 79 -25.47 -1.51 9.61
N ALA A 80 -25.04 -0.28 9.38
CA ALA A 80 -24.13 0.41 10.28
C ALA A 80 -24.62 1.83 10.61
N PRO A 81 -25.80 2.00 11.26
CA PRO A 81 -26.39 3.31 11.50
C PRO A 81 -25.47 4.27 12.28
N ASP A 82 -24.61 3.70 13.14
CA ASP A 82 -23.64 4.41 14.00
C ASP A 82 -22.22 4.44 13.41
N GLY A 83 -22.06 4.17 12.12
CA GLY A 83 -20.76 4.10 11.44
C GLY A 83 -20.28 2.67 11.21
N ARG A 84 -19.68 2.42 10.03
CA ARG A 84 -19.23 1.09 9.62
C ARG A 84 -17.97 0.71 10.38
N MET A 85 -17.95 -0.49 10.99
CA MET A 85 -16.78 -0.94 11.74
C MET A 85 -15.57 -1.09 10.80
N SER A 86 -14.44 -0.56 11.24
CA SER A 86 -13.15 -0.60 10.56
C SER A 86 -12.04 -0.54 11.60
N VAL A 87 -10.78 -0.59 11.15
CA VAL A 87 -9.61 -0.42 12.00
C VAL A 87 -8.74 0.73 11.50
N ARG A 88 -8.11 1.44 12.44
CA ARG A 88 -7.01 2.37 12.20
C ARG A 88 -5.83 1.90 13.02
N LEU A 89 -4.78 1.49 12.35
CA LEU A 89 -3.59 0.88 12.92
C LEU A 89 -2.46 1.91 12.88
N GLU A 90 -1.89 2.26 14.03
CA GLU A 90 -0.77 3.21 14.14
C GLU A 90 0.46 2.50 14.70
N SER A 91 1.60 2.54 14.00
CA SER A 91 2.80 1.83 14.46
C SER A 91 3.23 2.34 15.83
N LYS A 92 3.67 1.42 16.69
CA LYS A 92 4.22 1.78 18.01
C LYS A 92 5.56 2.49 17.92
N GLN A 93 6.31 2.22 16.86
CA GLN A 93 7.56 2.91 16.56
C GLN A 93 7.28 4.14 15.70
N SER A 94 8.16 5.12 15.82
CA SER A 94 8.19 6.33 15.01
C SER A 94 9.55 6.52 14.35
N TYR A 95 9.57 7.29 13.27
CA TYR A 95 10.73 7.49 12.41
C TYR A 95 10.90 8.97 12.07
N ASP A 96 12.14 9.43 11.90
CA ASP A 96 12.44 10.79 11.42
C ASP A 96 12.95 10.83 9.98
N GLN A 97 13.43 9.69 9.47
CA GLN A 97 13.87 9.46 8.09
C GLN A 97 13.89 7.94 7.87
N GLY A 98 13.95 7.52 6.61
CA GLY A 98 14.16 6.11 6.28
C GLY A 98 13.66 5.74 4.90
N LEU A 99 13.70 4.44 4.63
CA LEU A 99 13.11 3.83 3.45
C LEU A 99 12.04 2.84 3.94
N ILE A 100 10.78 3.21 3.75
CA ILE A 100 9.61 2.41 4.13
C ILE A 100 9.19 1.61 2.90
N ILE A 101 9.19 0.29 2.98
CA ILE A 101 8.78 -0.62 1.90
C ILE A 101 7.59 -1.44 2.38
N ALA A 102 6.43 -1.24 1.76
CA ALA A 102 5.22 -2.01 1.99
C ALA A 102 4.94 -2.93 0.81
N ASP A 103 4.97 -4.24 1.06
CA ASP A 103 4.53 -5.26 0.10
C ASP A 103 3.07 -5.63 0.40
N ILE A 104 2.19 -5.27 -0.51
CA ILE A 104 0.73 -5.31 -0.35
C ILE A 104 0.15 -6.17 -1.47
N SER A 105 -0.55 -7.25 -1.11
CA SER A 105 -1.23 -8.15 -2.05
C SER A 105 -2.62 -7.63 -2.44
N HIS A 106 -3.26 -6.86 -1.55
CA HIS A 106 -4.57 -6.26 -1.78
C HIS A 106 -4.72 -4.99 -0.95
N MET A 107 -5.39 -3.98 -1.49
CA MET A 107 -5.85 -2.78 -0.78
C MET A 107 -7.37 -2.64 -0.93
N PRO A 108 -8.05 -1.81 -0.13
CA PRO A 108 -9.47 -1.55 -0.35
C PRO A 108 -9.73 -1.09 -1.79
N GLY A 109 -10.71 -1.72 -2.44
CA GLY A 109 -11.03 -1.47 -3.86
C GLY A 109 -11.58 -0.07 -4.13
N SER A 110 -11.86 0.21 -5.40
CA SER A 110 -12.47 1.47 -5.88
C SER A 110 -13.97 1.49 -5.57
N ILE A 111 -14.31 1.56 -4.28
CA ILE A 111 -15.66 1.35 -3.76
C ILE A 111 -16.26 2.68 -3.31
N CYS A 112 -17.49 2.95 -3.76
CA CYS A 112 -18.19 4.16 -3.36
C CYS A 112 -18.29 4.31 -1.83
N GLY A 113 -17.85 5.45 -1.33
CA GLY A 113 -17.90 5.81 0.08
C GLY A 113 -16.68 5.41 0.88
N THR A 114 -15.77 4.57 0.37
CA THR A 114 -14.51 4.25 1.07
C THR A 114 -13.50 5.38 0.92
N TRP A 115 -12.68 5.55 1.96
CA TRP A 115 -11.47 6.37 1.96
C TRP A 115 -10.36 5.58 2.67
N PRO A 116 -9.64 4.71 1.95
CA PRO A 116 -8.51 3.98 2.49
C PRO A 116 -7.22 4.79 2.41
N ALA A 117 -6.36 4.62 3.42
CA ALA A 117 -5.05 5.26 3.46
C ALA A 117 -3.96 4.34 4.00
N PHE A 118 -2.78 4.39 3.37
CA PHE A 118 -1.49 3.98 3.93
C PHE A 118 -0.59 5.22 3.93
N TRP A 119 -0.23 5.68 5.11
CA TRP A 119 0.34 7.01 5.31
C TRP A 119 1.21 7.06 6.55
N THR A 120 1.83 8.20 6.80
CA THR A 120 2.55 8.45 8.05
C THR A 120 2.15 9.77 8.65
N VAL A 121 2.17 9.85 9.99
CA VAL A 121 1.76 11.07 10.71
C VAL A 121 2.65 11.38 11.90
N GLY A 122 2.97 12.65 12.09
CA GLY A 122 3.72 13.15 13.23
C GLY A 122 2.79 13.64 14.35
N PRO A 123 3.29 13.76 15.59
CA PRO A 123 2.51 14.37 16.67
C PRO A 123 2.23 15.85 16.38
N ASP A 124 1.27 16.46 17.08
CA ASP A 124 0.93 17.89 16.94
C ASP A 124 0.59 18.32 15.50
N TRP A 125 -0.14 17.46 14.78
CA TRP A 125 -0.57 17.70 13.40
C TRP A 125 -1.20 19.10 13.21
N PRO A 126 -0.86 19.82 12.14
CA PRO A 126 0.02 19.46 11.01
C PRO A 126 1.50 19.86 11.24
N SER A 127 1.89 20.22 12.47
CA SER A 127 3.18 20.89 12.73
C SER A 127 4.40 20.00 12.50
N ASN A 128 4.24 18.69 12.68
CA ASN A 128 5.27 17.68 12.41
C ASN A 128 4.92 16.82 11.19
N GLY A 129 3.98 17.27 10.35
CA GLY A 129 3.77 16.76 9.02
C GLY A 129 3.05 15.41 8.93
N GLU A 130 2.66 15.11 7.70
CA GLU A 130 1.97 13.91 7.25
C GLU A 130 2.49 13.55 5.85
N ILE A 131 2.61 12.25 5.56
CA ILE A 131 2.95 11.72 4.25
C ILE A 131 1.90 10.70 3.83
N ASP A 132 1.08 11.02 2.84
CA ASP A 132 0.11 10.08 2.28
C ASP A 132 0.75 9.33 1.12
N ILE A 133 1.01 8.03 1.35
CA ILE A 133 1.74 7.17 0.40
C ILE A 133 0.74 6.53 -0.55
N ILE A 134 -0.36 6.01 -0.01
CA ILE A 134 -1.50 5.49 -0.76
C ILE A 134 -2.75 6.14 -0.20
N GLU A 135 -3.47 6.90 -1.02
CA GLU A 135 -4.72 7.53 -0.61
C GLU A 135 -5.65 7.73 -1.82
N GLY A 136 -6.94 7.59 -1.57
CA GLY A 136 -7.97 7.84 -2.57
C GLY A 136 -9.36 7.68 -1.96
N VAL A 137 -10.38 8.05 -2.74
CA VAL A 137 -11.77 8.05 -2.30
C VAL A 137 -12.71 7.50 -3.35
N ASN A 138 -13.83 6.94 -2.90
CA ASN A 138 -14.96 6.55 -3.74
C ASN A 138 -14.56 5.61 -4.89
N SER A 139 -15.07 5.86 -6.10
CA SER A 139 -14.72 5.05 -7.29
C SER A 139 -13.39 5.45 -7.93
N GLY A 140 -12.56 6.23 -7.23
CA GLY A 140 -11.23 6.61 -7.69
C GLY A 140 -10.37 5.39 -8.00
N MET A 141 -9.67 5.42 -9.14
CA MET A 141 -8.89 4.28 -9.65
C MET A 141 -7.38 4.51 -9.65
N THR A 142 -6.93 5.68 -9.20
CA THR A 142 -5.52 6.09 -9.28
C THR A 142 -5.10 6.68 -7.96
N ASN A 143 -3.86 6.44 -7.57
CA ASN A 143 -3.34 6.90 -6.30
C ASN A 143 -3.20 8.43 -6.25
N SER A 144 -3.50 9.02 -5.09
CA SER A 144 -3.12 10.38 -4.72
C SER A 144 -2.05 10.31 -3.65
N MET A 145 -0.89 10.94 -3.88
CA MET A 145 0.17 11.07 -2.87
C MET A 145 0.27 12.52 -2.45
N THR A 146 0.19 12.79 -1.15
CA THR A 146 0.13 14.15 -0.60
C THR A 146 1.08 14.33 0.57
N LEU A 147 1.49 15.57 0.81
CA LEU A 147 2.08 15.99 2.08
C LEU A 147 1.24 17.09 2.69
N HIS A 148 1.02 16.99 4.00
CA HIS A 148 0.37 18.02 4.80
C HIS A 148 1.36 18.55 5.83
N THR A 149 1.56 19.85 5.87
CA THR A 149 2.49 20.52 6.78
C THR A 149 1.88 21.77 7.37
N LYS A 150 2.56 22.37 8.36
CA LYS A 150 2.40 23.79 8.68
C LYS A 150 2.90 24.68 7.53
N ALA A 151 2.60 25.98 7.60
CA ALA A 151 3.07 27.00 6.66
C ALA A 151 4.59 26.97 6.41
N GLY A 152 4.98 27.19 5.15
CA GLY A 152 6.38 27.41 4.75
C GLY A 152 7.03 26.27 3.94
N CYS A 153 6.31 25.18 3.69
CA CYS A 153 6.74 24.12 2.78
C CYS A 153 5.88 24.15 1.51
N SER A 154 6.53 24.25 0.35
CA SER A 154 5.90 24.17 -0.96
C SER A 154 6.85 23.45 -1.89
N LEU A 155 6.29 22.63 -2.77
CA LEU A 155 7.05 21.92 -3.78
C LEU A 155 7.73 22.95 -4.68
N SER A 156 9.02 22.75 -4.91
CA SER A 156 9.76 23.59 -5.84
C SER A 156 9.01 23.61 -7.17
N SER A 157 8.58 24.80 -7.60
CA SER A 157 7.89 25.03 -8.87
C SER A 157 8.79 24.82 -10.09
N ALA A 158 9.89 24.07 -9.96
CA ALA A 158 10.72 23.67 -11.06
C ALA A 158 9.77 23.04 -12.10
N PRO A 159 9.51 23.72 -13.22
CA PRO A 159 8.89 23.05 -14.34
C PRO A 159 9.83 21.89 -14.66
N ALA A 160 9.33 20.84 -15.29
CA ALA A 160 10.14 19.75 -15.85
C ALA A 160 11.31 20.20 -16.77
N ALA A 161 11.57 21.50 -16.90
CA ALA A 161 12.61 22.15 -17.67
C ALA A 161 13.72 22.88 -16.85
N ALA A 162 13.67 22.99 -15.51
CA ALA A 162 14.76 23.66 -14.75
C ALA A 162 15.77 22.69 -14.10
N ASN A 163 15.39 21.43 -13.90
CA ASN A 163 16.29 20.31 -13.66
C ASN A 163 15.85 19.19 -14.60
N ALA A 164 16.54 18.99 -15.73
CA ALA A 164 16.30 17.84 -16.61
C ALA A 164 16.51 16.46 -15.93
N ASN A 165 16.88 16.46 -14.63
CA ASN A 165 17.27 15.31 -13.83
C ASN A 165 16.33 15.00 -12.63
N GLN A 166 15.33 15.83 -12.31
CA GLN A 166 14.30 15.47 -11.30
C GLN A 166 13.04 15.01 -12.03
N LYS A 167 12.99 13.71 -12.31
CA LYS A 167 11.88 13.07 -13.00
C LYS A 167 11.03 12.32 -11.98
N TYR A 168 9.72 12.50 -12.04
CA TYR A 168 8.72 11.62 -11.44
C TYR A 168 7.61 11.42 -12.48
N THR A 169 6.90 10.30 -12.43
CA THR A 169 5.91 9.96 -13.48
C THR A 169 4.52 10.55 -13.23
N GLY A 170 4.20 10.91 -11.98
CA GLY A 170 2.98 11.61 -11.60
C GLY A 170 2.95 13.08 -12.06
N SER A 171 1.89 13.79 -11.67
CA SER A 171 1.67 15.21 -11.97
C SER A 171 1.23 15.96 -10.72
N ILE A 172 1.87 17.09 -10.44
CA ILE A 172 1.47 17.99 -9.35
C ILE A 172 0.02 18.44 -9.57
N LYS A 173 -0.79 18.30 -8.53
CA LYS A 173 -2.17 18.80 -8.44
C LYS A 173 -2.23 20.07 -7.62
N THR A 174 -1.50 20.09 -6.51
CA THR A 174 -1.32 21.23 -5.62
C THR A 174 0.14 21.28 -5.19
N SER A 175 0.74 22.47 -5.16
CA SER A 175 2.17 22.62 -4.84
C SER A 175 2.43 23.02 -3.40
N ASN A 176 1.48 23.65 -2.70
CA ASN A 176 1.70 24.18 -1.36
C ASN A 176 1.35 23.12 -0.31
N CYS A 177 2.27 22.75 0.57
CA CYS A 177 2.04 21.66 1.52
C CYS A 177 1.30 22.13 2.79
N ASP A 178 1.15 23.44 2.97
CA ASP A 178 0.41 24.01 4.09
C ASP A 178 -1.07 23.66 4.01
N VAL A 179 -1.60 23.04 5.08
CA VAL A 179 -3.03 22.72 5.19
C VAL A 179 -3.93 23.96 5.21
N ASN A 180 -3.36 25.14 5.54
CA ASN A 180 -4.06 26.42 5.55
C ASN A 180 -3.64 27.35 4.40
N ALA A 181 -3.02 26.80 3.35
CA ALA A 181 -2.66 27.55 2.16
C ALA A 181 -3.89 28.26 1.55
N SER A 182 -3.75 29.57 1.29
CA SER A 182 -4.88 30.40 0.80
C SER A 182 -5.14 30.29 -0.70
N ASP A 183 -4.24 29.62 -1.44
CA ASP A 183 -4.25 29.45 -2.89
C ASP A 183 -4.75 28.08 -3.35
N GLN A 184 -5.19 27.24 -2.42
CA GLN A 184 -5.77 25.91 -2.67
C GLN A 184 -6.89 25.62 -1.68
N ASP A 185 -7.59 24.49 -1.87
CA ASP A 185 -8.64 24.08 -0.93
C ASP A 185 -8.07 23.81 0.46
N THR A 186 -8.86 24.08 1.50
CA THR A 186 -8.48 23.81 2.89
C THR A 186 -8.09 22.35 3.04
N ASN A 187 -6.94 22.10 3.67
CA ASN A 187 -6.38 20.77 3.86
C ASN A 187 -6.09 20.01 2.55
N ALA A 188 -5.88 20.69 1.42
CA ALA A 188 -5.47 19.99 0.19
C ALA A 188 -4.04 19.43 0.25
N GLY A 189 -3.15 20.06 1.05
CA GLY A 189 -1.73 19.75 1.05
C GLY A 189 -1.08 19.93 -0.33
N CYS A 190 0.14 19.46 -0.50
CA CYS A 190 0.79 19.41 -1.79
C CYS A 190 0.68 17.99 -2.35
N GLY A 191 -0.07 17.83 -3.43
CA GLY A 191 -0.42 16.54 -3.99
C GLY A 191 0.20 16.28 -5.35
N ILE A 192 0.64 15.04 -5.56
CA ILE A 192 1.01 14.48 -6.85
C ILE A 192 0.03 13.34 -7.14
N GLY A 193 -0.70 13.45 -8.25
CA GLY A 193 -1.60 12.40 -8.72
C GLY A 193 -1.03 11.68 -9.94
N THR A 194 -1.51 10.47 -10.20
CA THR A 194 -1.15 9.68 -11.39
C THR A 194 -2.36 9.39 -12.27
N GLN A 195 -2.12 8.94 -13.50
CA GLN A 195 -3.14 8.38 -14.39
C GLN A 195 -3.04 6.84 -14.47
N ASP A 196 -2.00 6.25 -13.88
CA ASP A 196 -1.80 4.81 -13.87
C ASP A 196 -2.77 4.12 -12.91
N THR A 197 -3.71 3.36 -13.47
CA THR A 197 -4.73 2.65 -12.69
C THR A 197 -4.20 1.44 -11.93
N MET A 198 -2.98 0.97 -12.21
CA MET A 198 -2.36 -0.13 -11.45
C MET A 198 -1.88 0.31 -10.07
N THR A 199 -1.91 1.60 -9.77
CA THR A 199 -1.41 2.18 -8.51
C THR A 199 -2.43 2.13 -7.38
N TYR A 200 -3.71 1.86 -7.65
CA TYR A 200 -4.73 1.99 -6.62
C TYR A 200 -5.94 1.08 -6.87
N GLY A 201 -6.62 0.74 -5.77
CA GLY A 201 -7.93 0.11 -5.76
C GLY A 201 -8.00 -1.13 -6.63
N ASP A 202 -9.03 -1.20 -7.47
CA ASP A 202 -9.33 -2.40 -8.27
C ASP A 202 -8.20 -2.73 -9.26
N GLY A 203 -7.54 -1.73 -9.84
CA GLY A 203 -6.45 -1.97 -10.79
C GLY A 203 -5.21 -2.55 -10.12
N PHE A 204 -4.85 -2.06 -8.93
CA PHE A 204 -3.80 -2.64 -8.09
C PHE A 204 -4.14 -4.08 -7.69
N ASN A 205 -5.37 -4.31 -7.21
CA ASN A 205 -5.82 -5.63 -6.75
C ASN A 205 -5.83 -6.67 -7.88
N ASN A 206 -6.24 -6.27 -9.09
CA ASN A 206 -6.26 -7.14 -10.26
C ASN A 206 -4.86 -7.56 -10.74
N ASP A 207 -3.80 -6.81 -10.41
CA ASP A 207 -2.41 -7.18 -10.67
C ASP A 207 -1.80 -8.11 -9.59
N GLY A 208 -2.58 -8.48 -8.56
CA GLY A 208 -2.06 -9.17 -7.37
C GLY A 208 -1.27 -8.25 -6.45
N GLY A 209 -1.60 -6.96 -6.51
CA GLY A 209 -0.99 -5.89 -5.75
C GLY A 209 0.41 -5.51 -6.22
N GLY A 210 1.29 -5.20 -5.27
CA GLY A 210 2.59 -4.63 -5.58
C GLY A 210 3.34 -4.14 -4.36
N VAL A 211 4.42 -3.41 -4.61
CA VAL A 211 5.25 -2.79 -3.58
C VAL A 211 5.17 -1.28 -3.69
N TYR A 212 4.86 -0.63 -2.58
CA TYR A 212 5.08 0.79 -2.40
C TYR A 212 6.35 1.02 -1.59
N ALA A 213 7.27 1.82 -2.11
CA ALA A 213 8.50 2.19 -1.42
C ALA A 213 8.59 3.71 -1.28
N THR A 214 8.75 4.20 -0.06
CA THR A 214 8.86 5.62 0.27
C THR A 214 10.24 5.90 0.85
N GLU A 215 11.10 6.54 0.06
CA GLU A 215 12.39 7.04 0.52
C GLU A 215 12.21 8.45 1.07
N TRP A 216 12.42 8.61 2.37
CA TRP A 216 12.27 9.86 3.09
C TRP A 216 13.61 10.30 3.68
N THR A 217 14.09 11.43 3.20
CA THR A 217 15.30 12.11 3.66
C THR A 217 14.97 13.55 4.03
N GLY A 218 15.89 14.26 4.68
CA GLY A 218 15.72 15.69 4.98
C GLY A 218 15.56 16.59 3.74
N GLN A 219 15.92 16.12 2.55
CA GLN A 219 15.90 16.92 1.31
C GLN A 219 14.78 16.55 0.33
N ALA A 220 14.36 15.28 0.35
CA ALA A 220 13.37 14.76 -0.58
C ALA A 220 12.59 13.61 0.04
N ILE A 221 11.32 13.52 -0.36
CA ILE A 221 10.47 12.36 -0.17
C ILE A 221 10.12 11.81 -1.56
N GLN A 222 10.46 10.55 -1.82
CA GLN A 222 10.19 9.87 -3.07
C GLN A 222 9.27 8.69 -2.83
N VAL A 223 8.21 8.58 -3.62
CA VAL A 223 7.28 7.43 -3.57
C VAL A 223 7.41 6.65 -4.87
N PHE A 224 7.69 5.36 -4.77
CA PHE A 224 7.76 4.41 -5.86
C PHE A 224 6.60 3.42 -5.76
N HIS A 225 6.11 3.00 -6.91
CA HIS A 225 5.19 1.88 -7.05
C HIS A 225 5.82 0.85 -8.00
N PHE A 226 5.86 -0.41 -7.57
CA PHE A 226 6.26 -1.54 -8.38
C PHE A 226 5.12 -2.54 -8.46
N ALA A 227 4.60 -2.75 -9.67
CA ALA A 227 3.66 -3.82 -9.98
C ALA A 227 4.18 -5.17 -9.46
N ARG A 228 3.29 -6.09 -9.07
CA ARG A 228 3.67 -7.39 -8.48
C ARG A 228 4.69 -8.15 -9.33
N SER A 229 4.54 -8.07 -10.65
CA SER A 229 5.39 -8.74 -11.64
C SER A 229 6.76 -8.08 -11.87
N ASN A 230 6.99 -6.88 -11.33
CA ASN A 230 8.18 -6.07 -11.59
C ASN A 230 8.79 -5.49 -10.31
N ILE A 231 8.78 -6.25 -9.21
CA ILE A 231 9.43 -5.85 -7.96
C ILE A 231 10.96 -5.95 -8.13
N PRO A 232 11.74 -4.89 -7.83
CA PRO A 232 13.19 -4.92 -7.86
C PRO A 232 13.79 -6.07 -7.02
N ALA A 233 14.79 -6.76 -7.58
CA ALA A 233 15.37 -7.96 -6.98
C ALA A 233 16.08 -7.67 -5.63
N ASP A 234 16.62 -6.47 -5.47
CA ASP A 234 17.26 -5.98 -4.25
C ASP A 234 16.27 -5.78 -3.10
N ILE A 235 15.02 -5.36 -3.39
CA ILE A 235 13.92 -5.34 -2.41
C ILE A 235 13.63 -6.77 -1.94
N LEU A 236 13.51 -7.73 -2.86
CA LEU A 236 13.26 -9.13 -2.54
C LEU A 236 14.42 -9.76 -1.75
N ALA A 237 15.66 -9.37 -2.05
CA ALA A 237 16.86 -9.80 -1.33
C ALA A 237 17.03 -9.13 0.04
N GLY A 238 16.22 -8.11 0.36
CA GLY A 238 16.30 -7.36 1.61
C GLY A 238 17.50 -6.41 1.71
N THR A 239 18.07 -6.01 0.57
CA THR A 239 19.20 -5.07 0.47
C THR A 239 18.85 -3.92 -0.49
N PRO A 240 17.80 -3.14 -0.20
CA PRO A 240 17.27 -2.17 -1.15
C PRO A 240 18.25 -1.03 -1.46
N ASP A 241 18.32 -0.66 -2.74
CA ASP A 241 19.09 0.44 -3.29
C ASP A 241 18.20 1.29 -4.23
N PRO A 242 17.57 2.35 -3.69
CA PRO A 242 16.71 3.25 -4.46
C PRO A 242 17.37 3.88 -5.69
N THR A 243 18.70 3.98 -5.73
CA THR A 243 19.42 4.59 -6.87
C THR A 243 19.30 3.78 -8.16
N THR A 244 18.89 2.51 -8.05
CA THR A 244 18.75 1.57 -9.18
C THR A 244 17.31 1.42 -9.68
N TRP A 245 16.32 1.97 -8.96
CA TRP A 245 14.90 1.74 -9.24
C TRP A 245 14.31 2.59 -10.36
N GLY A 246 15.07 3.58 -10.83
CA GLY A 246 14.64 4.47 -11.90
C GLY A 246 13.80 5.64 -11.41
N THR A 247 12.73 5.97 -12.14
CA THR A 247 11.95 7.20 -11.91
C THR A 247 10.83 6.92 -10.89
N PRO A 248 10.74 7.68 -9.78
CA PRO A 248 9.65 7.53 -8.81
C PRO A 248 8.29 7.92 -9.38
N LEU A 249 7.22 7.44 -8.74
CA LEU A 249 5.85 7.86 -9.03
C LEU A 249 5.63 9.32 -8.59
N ALA A 250 6.13 9.68 -7.41
CA ALA A 250 6.09 11.03 -6.87
C ALA A 250 7.44 11.44 -6.28
N LEU A 251 7.79 12.72 -6.43
CA LEU A 251 8.96 13.34 -5.82
C LEU A 251 8.52 14.66 -5.19
N PHE A 252 8.59 14.73 -3.87
CA PHE A 252 8.41 15.95 -3.11
C PHE A 252 9.79 16.51 -2.74
N SER A 253 10.07 17.73 -3.19
CA SER A 253 11.33 18.45 -2.91
C SER A 253 11.10 19.95 -2.88
N GLY A 254 12.05 20.69 -2.32
CA GLY A 254 11.95 22.15 -2.17
C GLY A 254 11.64 22.61 -0.74
N CYS A 255 11.56 21.68 0.20
CA CYS A 255 11.44 21.94 1.63
C CYS A 255 12.61 21.33 2.39
N ASP A 256 12.92 21.89 3.56
CA ASP A 256 13.73 21.24 4.59
C ASP A 256 12.85 20.25 5.36
N PHE A 257 12.73 19.01 4.88
CA PHE A 257 11.79 18.04 5.46
C PHE A 257 12.11 17.69 6.90
N ASP A 258 13.37 17.81 7.33
CA ASP A 258 13.76 17.63 8.75
C ASP A 258 13.07 18.64 9.66
N SER A 259 12.60 19.78 9.15
CA SER A 259 11.87 20.80 9.91
C SER A 259 10.35 20.68 9.87
N TYR A 260 9.81 19.94 8.90
CA TYR A 260 8.36 19.87 8.64
C TYR A 260 7.76 18.49 8.88
N VAL A 261 8.53 17.42 8.69
CA VAL A 261 8.07 16.04 8.85
C VAL A 261 8.96 15.41 9.90
N LYS A 262 8.39 15.02 11.04
CA LYS A 262 9.14 14.50 12.19
C LYS A 262 8.37 13.42 12.90
N ASN A 263 9.10 12.50 13.54
CA ASN A 263 8.58 11.53 14.48
C ASN A 263 7.31 10.83 13.97
N GLN A 264 7.36 10.39 12.71
CA GLN A 264 6.23 9.83 11.98
C GLN A 264 5.94 8.41 12.43
N THR A 265 4.69 8.13 12.78
CA THR A 265 4.18 6.76 12.90
C THR A 265 3.56 6.34 11.57
N ILE A 266 3.69 5.05 11.23
CA ILE A 266 3.06 4.45 10.06
C ILE A 266 1.59 4.16 10.38
N VAL A 267 0.68 4.53 9.48
CA VAL A 267 -0.75 4.35 9.65
C VAL A 267 -1.35 3.57 8.49
N PHE A 268 -2.21 2.62 8.83
CA PHE A 268 -3.17 2.03 7.89
C PHE A 268 -4.58 2.23 8.42
N ASP A 269 -5.49 2.69 7.57
CA ASP A 269 -6.90 2.71 7.90
C ASP A 269 -7.80 2.60 6.66
N THR A 270 -9.09 2.49 6.95
CA THR A 270 -10.15 2.72 5.96
C THR A 270 -11.30 3.41 6.67
N THR A 271 -11.42 4.71 6.45
CA THR A 271 -12.61 5.46 6.84
C THR A 271 -13.64 5.48 5.70
N PHE A 272 -14.76 6.14 5.94
CA PHE A 272 -15.86 6.27 5.01
C PHE A 272 -16.39 7.69 4.99
N CYS A 273 -16.76 8.19 3.80
CA CYS A 273 -17.36 9.50 3.67
C CYS A 273 -16.47 10.62 4.25
N GLY A 274 -16.97 11.32 5.27
CA GLY A 274 -16.18 12.34 5.97
C GLY A 274 -15.84 13.54 5.11
N GLN A 275 -14.81 14.27 5.54
CA GLN A 275 -14.43 15.55 4.96
C GLN A 275 -14.05 15.48 3.48
N TRP A 276 -13.58 14.33 2.99
CA TRP A 276 -13.20 14.16 1.59
C TRP A 276 -14.20 13.32 0.79
N ALA A 277 -14.26 12.01 1.02
CA ALA A 277 -15.09 11.10 0.21
C ALA A 277 -16.59 11.44 0.27
N GLY A 278 -17.04 11.93 1.43
CA GLY A 278 -18.44 12.29 1.69
C GLY A 278 -18.79 13.73 1.35
N SER A 279 -17.79 14.57 1.07
CA SER A 279 -18.05 15.95 0.69
C SER A 279 -18.96 15.98 -0.54
N LYS A 280 -19.94 16.90 -0.52
CA LYS A 280 -20.97 16.96 -1.55
C LYS A 280 -20.36 17.09 -2.95
N ASP A 281 -19.32 17.91 -3.08
CA ASP A 281 -18.69 18.20 -4.37
C ASP A 281 -17.85 17.02 -4.89
N VAL A 282 -17.44 16.08 -4.03
CA VAL A 282 -16.74 14.86 -4.45
C VAL A 282 -17.74 13.73 -4.70
N TRP A 283 -18.67 13.47 -3.78
CA TRP A 283 -19.66 12.40 -3.93
C TRP A 283 -20.59 12.64 -5.13
N GLN A 284 -21.07 13.87 -5.32
CA GLN A 284 -22.00 14.21 -6.41
C GLN A 284 -21.29 14.36 -7.76
N ALA A 285 -19.98 14.68 -7.77
CA ALA A 285 -19.20 14.73 -9.00
C ALA A 285 -18.76 13.34 -9.47
N ASP A 286 -18.68 12.36 -8.57
CA ASP A 286 -18.35 10.98 -8.92
C ASP A 286 -19.50 10.36 -9.76
N PRO A 287 -19.25 9.99 -11.03
CA PRO A 287 -20.29 9.52 -11.96
C PRO A 287 -20.81 8.12 -11.64
N VAL A 288 -20.14 7.39 -10.76
CA VAL A 288 -20.55 6.07 -10.25
C VAL A 288 -21.31 6.25 -8.94
N CYS A 289 -20.73 6.97 -7.99
CA CYS A 289 -21.23 7.03 -6.61
C CYS A 289 -22.45 7.93 -6.44
N SER A 290 -22.54 9.03 -7.19
CA SER A 290 -23.75 9.89 -7.20
C SER A 290 -25.04 9.13 -7.56
N LYS A 291 -24.92 8.01 -8.31
CA LYS A 291 -26.06 7.17 -8.70
C LYS A 291 -26.42 6.11 -7.66
N LYS A 292 -25.56 5.87 -6.67
CA LYS A 292 -25.72 4.83 -5.65
C LYS A 292 -26.63 5.28 -4.51
N ALA A 293 -26.50 6.53 -4.07
CA ALA A 293 -27.36 7.13 -3.05
C ALA A 293 -27.30 8.67 -3.09
N ALA A 294 -28.28 9.31 -2.45
CA ALA A 294 -28.34 10.77 -2.33
C ALA A 294 -27.16 11.35 -1.52
N THR A 295 -26.69 10.62 -0.52
CA THR A 295 -25.52 10.99 0.29
C THR A 295 -24.59 9.80 0.44
N CYS A 296 -23.31 10.06 0.71
CA CYS A 296 -22.33 9.02 0.96
C CYS A 296 -22.72 8.20 2.20
N GLU A 297 -23.16 8.88 3.25
CA GLU A 297 -23.50 8.30 4.54
C GLU A 297 -24.68 7.33 4.40
N ASP A 298 -25.71 7.70 3.63
CA ASP A 298 -26.83 6.80 3.35
C ASP A 298 -26.37 5.53 2.62
N TYR A 299 -25.43 5.65 1.69
CA TYR A 299 -24.88 4.48 0.99
C TYR A 299 -24.12 3.57 1.96
N VAL A 300 -23.17 4.14 2.70
CA VAL A 300 -22.28 3.39 3.59
C VAL A 300 -23.06 2.70 4.70
N LYS A 301 -24.08 3.33 5.28
CA LYS A 301 -24.87 2.74 6.37
C LYS A 301 -25.72 1.55 5.93
N ASN A 302 -26.22 1.58 4.69
CA ASN A 302 -27.30 0.69 4.25
C ASN A 302 -26.89 -0.40 3.25
N ASN A 303 -25.66 -0.38 2.70
CA ASN A 303 -25.23 -1.33 1.66
C ASN A 303 -23.99 -2.15 2.08
N PRO A 304 -24.06 -2.96 3.15
CA PRO A 304 -22.88 -3.68 3.68
C PRO A 304 -22.14 -4.55 2.67
N ALA A 305 -22.88 -5.28 1.84
CA ALA A 305 -22.28 -6.27 0.94
C ALA A 305 -21.31 -5.65 -0.08
N ASP A 306 -21.49 -4.38 -0.43
CA ASP A 306 -20.64 -3.67 -1.39
C ASP A 306 -19.22 -3.43 -0.86
N PHE A 307 -19.01 -3.57 0.46
CA PHE A 307 -17.71 -3.36 1.11
C PHE A 307 -16.89 -4.64 1.30
N ALA A 308 -17.30 -5.77 0.72
CA ALA A 308 -16.55 -7.03 0.85
C ALA A 308 -15.11 -6.95 0.28
N GLY A 309 -14.89 -6.08 -0.70
CA GLY A 309 -13.57 -5.76 -1.27
C GLY A 309 -12.81 -4.65 -0.54
N ALA A 310 -13.34 -4.10 0.55
CA ALA A 310 -12.69 -3.02 1.30
C ALA A 310 -11.79 -3.62 2.41
N TYR A 311 -10.66 -4.20 2.01
CA TYR A 311 -9.67 -4.73 2.94
C TYR A 311 -8.24 -4.58 2.42
N TRP A 312 -7.31 -4.44 3.36
CA TRP A 312 -5.88 -4.59 3.14
C TRP A 312 -5.46 -6.03 3.34
N ASP A 313 -4.56 -6.52 2.49
CA ASP A 313 -3.84 -7.78 2.64
C ASP A 313 -2.35 -7.49 2.44
N VAL A 314 -1.60 -7.48 3.54
CA VAL A 314 -0.23 -6.98 3.59
C VAL A 314 0.72 -8.15 3.84
N ASN A 315 1.70 -8.33 2.96
CA ASN A 315 2.72 -9.37 3.11
C ASN A 315 3.77 -8.93 4.13
N SER A 316 4.26 -7.68 4.03
CA SER A 316 5.13 -7.07 5.03
C SER A 316 5.22 -5.56 4.89
N VAL A 317 5.60 -4.89 5.98
CA VAL A 317 6.14 -3.53 5.94
C VAL A 317 7.52 -3.56 6.56
N LYS A 318 8.53 -3.04 5.87
CA LYS A 318 9.92 -3.00 6.35
C LYS A 318 10.43 -1.58 6.31
N VAL A 319 11.06 -1.16 7.39
CA VAL A 319 11.70 0.16 7.48
C VAL A 319 13.19 -0.04 7.49
N TYR A 320 13.89 0.66 6.61
CA TYR A 320 15.34 0.68 6.53
C TYR A 320 15.86 2.07 6.88
N GLN A 321 17.05 2.14 7.45
CA GLN A 321 17.75 3.40 7.72
C GLN A 321 19.11 3.40 7.02
N GLN A 322 19.54 4.57 6.52
CA GLN A 322 20.89 4.71 6.02
C GLN A 322 21.87 4.46 7.16
N ASN A 323 22.91 3.68 6.89
CA ASN A 323 24.06 3.59 7.78
C ASN A 323 24.83 4.92 7.73
N ASN A 324 24.31 5.96 8.38
CA ASN A 324 25.07 7.18 8.63
C ASN A 324 26.24 6.77 9.50
N GLY A 325 27.43 6.66 8.89
CA GLY A 325 28.62 6.09 9.50
C GLY A 325 28.79 6.51 10.95
N PHE A 326 28.35 5.64 11.86
CA PHE A 326 29.01 5.55 13.13
C PHE A 326 30.45 5.21 12.78
N ILE A 327 31.36 6.14 13.05
CA ILE A 327 32.76 5.83 13.30
C ILE A 327 32.80 5.05 14.62
N GLY A 328 32.17 3.87 14.60
CA GLY A 328 32.33 2.81 15.57
C GLY A 328 33.35 1.88 14.93
N SER A 329 34.50 1.79 15.57
CA SER A 329 35.61 0.91 15.22
C SER A 329 35.13 -0.40 14.60
N ALA A 330 35.74 -0.76 13.46
CA ALA A 330 35.48 -2.01 12.75
C ALA A 330 35.34 -3.20 13.72
N PRO A 331 34.42 -4.15 13.47
CA PRO A 331 34.44 -5.42 14.19
C PRO A 331 35.83 -6.02 14.02
N ALA A 332 36.52 -6.22 15.15
CA ALA A 332 37.78 -6.94 15.14
C ALA A 332 37.56 -8.29 14.46
N THR A 333 38.36 -8.57 13.44
CA THR A 333 38.46 -9.88 12.81
C THR A 333 38.63 -10.95 13.89
N PRO A 334 37.90 -12.08 13.86
CA PRO A 334 38.16 -13.17 14.78
C PRO A 334 39.58 -13.67 14.55
N LYS A 335 40.46 -13.43 15.53
CA LYS A 335 41.76 -14.06 15.61
C LYS A 335 41.54 -15.59 15.67
N PRO A 336 42.30 -16.41 14.93
CA PRO A 336 42.19 -17.86 15.06
C PRO A 336 42.54 -18.26 16.50
N SER A 337 41.59 -18.82 17.22
CA SER A 337 41.83 -19.41 18.55
C SER A 337 42.67 -20.67 18.38
N THR A 338 43.90 -20.60 18.88
CA THR A 338 44.75 -21.76 19.13
C THR A 338 44.09 -22.65 20.18
N THR A 339 43.82 -23.89 19.81
CA THR A 339 43.32 -24.95 20.70
C THR A 339 44.40 -25.30 21.73
N SER A 340 44.18 -24.93 22.99
CA SER A 340 44.94 -25.45 24.13
C SER A 340 44.13 -26.56 24.78
N THR A 341 44.54 -27.80 24.56
CA THR A 341 44.06 -28.98 25.27
C THR A 341 44.37 -28.85 26.76
N MET A 342 43.34 -28.86 27.61
CA MET A 342 43.48 -29.10 29.05
C MET A 342 42.60 -30.30 29.43
N SER A 343 43.28 -31.38 29.79
CA SER A 343 42.76 -32.58 30.41
C SER A 343 42.28 -32.29 31.83
N TYR A 344 41.07 -32.74 32.18
CA TYR A 344 40.70 -32.93 33.58
C TYR A 344 39.95 -34.26 33.75
N ALA A 345 40.41 -35.03 34.73
CA ALA A 345 39.97 -36.38 35.05
C ALA A 345 38.59 -36.40 35.74
N GLN A 346 37.90 -37.51 35.56
CA GLN A 346 36.56 -37.80 36.05
C GLN A 346 36.50 -37.96 37.58
N ALA A 347 35.37 -37.55 38.16
CA ALA A 347 34.80 -38.14 39.37
C ALA A 347 33.27 -38.18 39.24
N VAL A 348 32.69 -39.36 39.39
CA VAL A 348 31.25 -39.66 39.34
C VAL A 348 30.72 -39.72 40.78
N PRO A 349 29.52 -39.20 41.06
CA PRO A 349 28.64 -39.88 42.01
C PRO A 349 27.21 -40.11 41.48
N SER A 350 26.63 -41.16 42.03
CA SER A 350 25.39 -41.87 41.73
C SER A 350 24.09 -41.07 41.81
N LEU A 351 23.16 -41.39 40.91
CA LEU A 351 21.75 -40.97 40.92
C LEU A 351 20.91 -41.80 41.91
N ASN A 352 20.16 -41.12 42.78
CA ASN A 352 19.02 -41.70 43.50
C ASN A 352 17.72 -41.36 42.76
N ALA A 353 16.89 -42.37 42.55
CA ALA A 353 15.58 -42.29 41.92
C ALA A 353 14.52 -41.83 42.94
N SER A 354 13.63 -40.93 42.51
CA SER A 354 12.35 -40.66 43.18
C SER A 354 11.25 -40.32 42.17
N THR A 355 10.32 -41.27 42.05
CA THR A 355 8.85 -41.14 41.98
C THR A 355 8.22 -40.11 41.02
N MET A 356 7.66 -40.62 39.90
CA MET A 356 6.68 -39.90 39.08
C MET A 356 5.28 -40.00 39.69
N VAL A 357 4.61 -38.86 39.86
CA VAL A 357 3.20 -38.76 40.26
C VAL A 357 2.33 -38.67 39.00
N THR A 358 1.43 -39.64 38.86
CA THR A 358 0.40 -39.73 37.83
C THR A 358 -0.74 -38.76 38.16
N MET A 359 -1.09 -37.85 37.25
CA MET A 359 -2.35 -37.10 37.31
C MET A 359 -3.26 -37.57 36.17
N THR A 360 -4.38 -38.17 36.57
CA THR A 360 -5.52 -38.57 35.77
C THR A 360 -6.33 -37.37 35.30
N ALA A 361 -6.62 -37.27 34.00
CA ALA A 361 -7.63 -36.36 33.45
C ALA A 361 -8.99 -37.10 33.31
N PRO A 362 -10.13 -36.47 33.61
CA PRO A 362 -11.44 -37.08 33.49
C PRO A 362 -11.95 -37.07 32.03
N LEU A 363 -12.58 -38.19 31.65
CA LEU A 363 -13.23 -38.43 30.37
C LEU A 363 -14.64 -37.79 30.40
N VAL A 364 -14.93 -36.88 29.47
CA VAL A 364 -16.30 -36.44 29.15
C VAL A 364 -16.75 -37.24 27.93
N THR A 365 -17.79 -38.04 28.12
CA THR A 365 -18.47 -38.80 27.07
C THR A 365 -19.56 -37.95 26.45
N ASP A 366 -19.46 -37.68 25.15
CA ASP A 366 -20.63 -37.37 24.33
C ASP A 366 -20.58 -38.14 23.02
N ALA A 367 -21.76 -38.63 22.65
CA ALA A 367 -22.00 -39.61 21.62
C ALA A 367 -21.84 -39.06 20.20
N ILE A 368 -21.16 -39.83 19.34
CA ILE A 368 -21.24 -39.67 17.88
C ILE A 368 -21.65 -40.99 17.25
N ASN A 369 -22.71 -40.90 16.45
CA ASN A 369 -23.31 -41.96 15.68
C ASN A 369 -22.32 -42.61 14.71
N SER A 370 -22.52 -43.91 14.56
CA SER A 370 -21.90 -44.83 13.60
C SER A 370 -21.74 -44.26 12.18
N VAL A 371 -20.48 -44.21 11.71
CA VAL A 371 -20.16 -44.13 10.28
C VAL A 371 -19.44 -45.42 9.90
N GLN A 372 -20.05 -46.16 8.97
CA GLN A 372 -19.49 -47.36 8.36
C GLN A 372 -18.37 -46.97 7.38
N ILE A 373 -17.24 -47.67 7.47
CA ILE A 373 -16.16 -47.60 6.48
C ILE A 373 -16.60 -48.42 5.27
N VAL A 374 -16.89 -47.75 4.16
CA VAL A 374 -17.03 -48.38 2.84
C VAL A 374 -15.80 -48.00 2.03
N THR A 375 -14.98 -48.99 1.71
CA THR A 375 -13.95 -48.94 0.67
C THR A 375 -14.63 -48.75 -0.68
N VAL A 376 -14.28 -47.70 -1.42
CA VAL A 376 -14.78 -47.48 -2.79
C VAL A 376 -13.63 -47.61 -3.77
N ASP A 377 -13.80 -48.57 -4.67
CA ASP A 377 -12.95 -48.91 -5.80
C ASP A 377 -13.08 -47.84 -6.91
N GLU A 378 -12.00 -47.63 -7.65
CA GLU A 378 -11.95 -46.72 -8.80
C GLU A 378 -12.77 -47.29 -9.96
N THR A 379 -13.64 -46.46 -10.55
CA THR A 379 -13.86 -46.28 -12.00
C THR A 379 -15.30 -45.79 -12.25
N THR A 380 -15.47 -44.49 -12.52
CA THR A 380 -16.65 -44.02 -13.26
C THR A 380 -16.31 -42.78 -14.06
N THR A 381 -16.26 -42.97 -15.38
CA THR A 381 -16.18 -41.93 -16.41
C THR A 381 -17.46 -41.11 -16.47
N MET A 382 -17.37 -39.78 -16.34
CA MET A 382 -18.45 -38.86 -16.70
C MET A 382 -18.53 -38.69 -18.21
N THR A 383 -19.70 -38.97 -18.78
CA THR A 383 -20.04 -38.66 -20.17
C THR A 383 -20.95 -37.43 -20.19
N ILE A 384 -20.53 -36.37 -20.88
CA ILE A 384 -21.36 -35.19 -21.16
C ILE A 384 -22.18 -35.51 -22.42
N ALA A 385 -23.51 -35.48 -22.30
CA ALA A 385 -24.42 -35.61 -23.43
C ALA A 385 -24.65 -34.23 -24.08
N TYR A 386 -24.26 -34.10 -25.35
CA TYR A 386 -24.69 -33.01 -26.23
C TYR A 386 -25.71 -33.56 -27.23
N SER A 387 -26.86 -32.92 -27.33
CA SER A 387 -27.94 -33.27 -28.25
C SER A 387 -27.71 -32.57 -29.59
N GLY A 388 -27.54 -33.34 -30.66
CA GLY A 388 -27.48 -32.89 -32.04
C GLY A 388 -28.03 -33.97 -32.98
N PRO A 389 -28.73 -33.61 -34.06
CA PRO A 389 -29.59 -34.55 -34.78
C PRO A 389 -28.86 -35.49 -35.75
N VAL A 390 -29.50 -36.66 -35.87
CA VAL A 390 -29.25 -37.87 -36.65
C VAL A 390 -28.76 -37.65 -38.09
N GLY A 391 -27.70 -38.39 -38.46
CA GLY A 391 -27.32 -38.73 -39.84
C GLY A 391 -26.80 -40.17 -39.91
N GLN A 392 -27.41 -40.99 -40.76
CA GLN A 392 -27.14 -42.42 -40.97
C GLN A 392 -25.74 -42.69 -41.54
N GLY A 393 -25.10 -43.78 -41.11
CA GLY A 393 -23.91 -44.34 -41.78
C GLY A 393 -23.31 -45.53 -41.05
N THR A 394 -23.28 -46.68 -41.70
CA THR A 394 -22.93 -48.03 -41.23
C THR A 394 -21.41 -48.28 -41.07
N GLY A 395 -21.01 -49.12 -40.09
CA GLY A 395 -19.78 -49.93 -40.17
C GLY A 395 -18.93 -50.06 -38.88
N ILE A 396 -18.86 -51.27 -38.32
CA ILE A 396 -17.89 -51.79 -37.33
C ILE A 396 -16.89 -52.67 -38.12
N PRO A 397 -15.55 -52.72 -37.86
CA PRO A 397 -14.98 -53.22 -36.59
C PRO A 397 -13.70 -52.57 -36.03
N SER A 398 -13.49 -52.81 -34.73
CA SER A 398 -12.26 -52.66 -33.92
C SER A 398 -11.42 -53.96 -33.97
N PRO A 399 -10.25 -54.10 -33.31
CA PRO A 399 -9.22 -53.14 -32.88
C PRO A 399 -7.79 -53.59 -33.28
N SER A 400 -6.79 -52.71 -33.18
CA SER A 400 -5.39 -53.15 -33.00
C SER A 400 -4.62 -52.16 -32.13
N GLN A 401 -4.24 -52.63 -30.93
CA GLN A 401 -3.32 -51.97 -30.02
C GLN A 401 -1.89 -52.02 -30.57
N THR A 402 -1.15 -50.92 -30.47
CA THR A 402 0.29 -51.00 -30.25
C THR A 402 0.73 -49.84 -29.36
N ASN A 403 1.51 -50.21 -28.35
CA ASN A 403 1.95 -49.41 -27.21
C ASN A 403 3.32 -48.75 -27.48
N ILE A 404 3.49 -47.52 -26.96
CA ILE A 404 4.72 -46.93 -26.35
C ILE A 404 5.85 -46.51 -27.34
N PRO A 405 6.75 -45.51 -27.07
CA PRO A 405 6.94 -44.66 -25.88
C PRO A 405 7.00 -43.13 -26.12
N ILE A 406 6.84 -42.42 -25.00
CA ILE A 406 7.25 -41.03 -24.76
C ILE A 406 8.77 -40.90 -24.95
N THR A 407 9.20 -39.91 -25.74
CA THR A 407 10.56 -39.34 -25.64
C THR A 407 10.49 -37.82 -25.54
N SER A 408 11.32 -37.33 -24.64
CA SER A 408 11.47 -35.97 -24.18
C SER A 408 12.33 -35.10 -25.09
N ALA A 409 12.04 -33.80 -24.99
CA ALA A 409 12.97 -32.66 -25.05
C ALA A 409 13.17 -31.91 -26.38
N ALA A 410 13.04 -30.58 -26.22
CA ALA A 410 13.76 -29.51 -26.87
C ALA A 410 13.43 -29.17 -28.35
N ASN A 411 12.54 -28.20 -28.53
CA ASN A 411 12.85 -27.00 -29.33
C ASN A 411 11.69 -25.99 -29.22
N ALA A 412 11.94 -24.81 -28.66
CA ALA A 412 11.11 -23.64 -28.90
C ALA A 412 12.01 -22.55 -29.49
N GLN A 413 12.06 -22.51 -30.82
CA GLN A 413 12.56 -21.36 -31.57
C GLN A 413 11.49 -20.27 -31.57
N ALA A 414 11.96 -19.04 -31.40
CA ALA A 414 11.17 -17.82 -31.40
C ALA A 414 10.36 -17.67 -32.70
N VAL A 415 9.06 -17.40 -32.57
CA VAL A 415 8.18 -17.01 -33.67
C VAL A 415 7.92 -15.52 -33.56
N THR A 416 8.32 -14.79 -34.60
CA THR A 416 8.05 -13.37 -34.83
C THR A 416 6.58 -13.17 -35.27
N PRO A 417 5.87 -12.13 -34.82
CA PRO A 417 4.50 -11.88 -35.29
C PRO A 417 4.49 -11.31 -36.71
N GLN A 418 3.79 -11.99 -37.62
CA GLN A 418 3.46 -11.46 -38.95
C GLN A 418 2.30 -10.45 -38.89
N ALA A 419 2.46 -9.38 -39.69
CA ALA A 419 1.51 -8.29 -39.86
C ALA A 419 0.22 -8.72 -40.57
N ILE A 420 -0.91 -8.15 -40.14
CA ILE A 420 -2.23 -8.30 -40.73
C ILE A 420 -2.37 -7.31 -41.90
N PRO A 421 -2.90 -7.71 -43.08
CA PRO A 421 -3.04 -6.82 -44.22
C PRO A 421 -4.25 -5.89 -44.11
N SER A 422 -4.03 -4.65 -44.57
CA SER A 422 -5.00 -3.58 -44.75
C SER A 422 -5.96 -3.85 -45.91
N TYR A 423 -7.25 -3.55 -45.71
CA TYR A 423 -8.24 -3.47 -46.78
C TYR A 423 -8.58 -1.99 -47.05
N ALA A 424 -8.53 -1.61 -48.33
CA ALA A 424 -8.88 -0.28 -48.83
C ALA A 424 -10.03 -0.36 -49.83
N GLY A 425 -10.87 0.69 -49.85
CA GLY A 425 -11.84 1.04 -50.90
C GLY A 425 -13.30 0.69 -50.54
N THR A 426 -14.31 1.56 -50.69
CA THR A 426 -14.45 2.67 -51.64
C THR A 426 -15.55 3.70 -51.27
N ASN A 427 -15.22 4.99 -51.47
CA ASN A 427 -15.96 6.09 -52.11
C ASN A 427 -17.40 6.52 -51.72
N GLY A 428 -17.52 7.83 -51.40
CA GLY A 428 -18.77 8.59 -51.43
C GLY A 428 -18.65 10.09 -51.09
N LYS A 429 -17.98 10.86 -51.97
CA LYS A 429 -18.03 12.32 -52.35
C LYS A 429 -18.47 13.47 -51.38
N PRO A 430 -18.02 14.73 -51.66
CA PRO A 430 -17.87 15.83 -50.71
C PRO A 430 -18.90 16.97 -50.84
N VAL A 431 -19.02 17.81 -49.80
CA VAL A 431 -19.60 19.18 -49.90
C VAL A 431 -18.75 20.17 -49.10
N ASP A 432 -18.66 21.36 -49.69
CA ASP A 432 -17.68 22.44 -49.56
C ASP A 432 -17.90 23.41 -48.38
N THR A 433 -16.77 23.92 -47.89
CA THR A 433 -16.40 25.26 -47.35
C THR A 433 -17.41 26.19 -46.66
N GLY A 434 -17.00 26.69 -45.49
CA GLY A 434 -17.38 27.99 -44.94
C GLY A 434 -16.29 28.53 -44.01
N ALA A 435 -15.76 29.72 -44.33
CA ALA A 435 -14.53 30.32 -43.82
C ALA A 435 -14.61 30.99 -42.43
N PHE A 436 -13.43 31.00 -41.76
CA PHE A 436 -12.82 31.94 -40.79
C PHE A 436 -13.45 33.37 -40.63
N PRO A 437 -13.29 34.07 -39.48
CA PRO A 437 -11.95 34.36 -38.90
C PRO A 437 -11.81 34.41 -37.38
N GLY A 438 -10.53 34.34 -36.97
CA GLY A 438 -10.08 34.41 -35.57
C GLY A 438 -10.10 35.80 -34.95
N GLY A 439 -9.89 35.82 -33.64
CA GLY A 439 -9.70 37.02 -32.84
C GLY A 439 -9.28 36.68 -31.43
N PHE A 440 -7.99 36.84 -31.15
CA PHE A 440 -7.44 36.93 -29.79
C PHE A 440 -8.19 38.02 -28.99
N ARG A 441 -8.70 37.68 -27.80
CA ARG A 441 -9.00 38.66 -26.74
C ARG A 441 -8.57 38.11 -25.38
N GLN A 442 -7.83 38.95 -24.66
CA GLN A 442 -7.38 38.77 -23.29
C GLN A 442 -8.53 38.74 -22.27
N PRO A 443 -8.33 38.16 -21.07
CA PRO A 443 -9.40 37.91 -20.13
C PRO A 443 -9.88 39.20 -19.44
N VAL A 444 -11.21 39.36 -19.42
CA VAL A 444 -11.91 40.40 -18.67
C VAL A 444 -11.89 40.05 -17.19
N LYS A 445 -11.37 40.94 -16.35
CA LYS A 445 -11.46 40.91 -14.90
C LYS A 445 -12.93 40.90 -14.47
N ALA A 446 -13.42 39.78 -13.92
CA ALA A 446 -14.64 39.77 -13.14
C ALA A 446 -14.31 40.19 -11.70
N LYS A 447 -14.93 41.29 -11.26
CA LYS A 447 -14.88 41.77 -9.87
C LYS A 447 -15.52 40.72 -8.96
N ARG A 448 -14.76 40.23 -7.97
CA ARG A 448 -15.28 39.47 -6.83
C ARG A 448 -16.01 40.43 -5.89
N ASP A 449 -17.29 40.19 -5.67
CA ASP A 449 -18.08 40.83 -4.61
C ASP A 449 -17.87 40.08 -3.29
N GLY A 450 -17.49 40.83 -2.25
CA GLY A 450 -17.04 40.33 -0.95
C GLY A 450 -18.19 40.21 0.06
N SER A 451 -19.06 39.22 -0.12
CA SER A 451 -20.18 38.97 0.81
C SER A 451 -20.20 37.61 1.50
N TYR A 452 -19.20 36.75 1.29
CA TYR A 452 -19.14 35.41 1.92
C TYR A 452 -18.32 35.32 3.22
N GLU A 453 -17.73 36.43 3.70
CA GLU A 453 -16.86 36.44 4.90
C GLU A 453 -17.58 36.67 6.24
N ARG A 454 -18.93 36.61 6.30
CA ARG A 454 -19.67 36.96 7.53
C ARG A 454 -20.61 35.91 8.12
N HIS A 455 -20.45 34.62 7.80
CA HIS A 455 -21.28 33.57 8.43
C HIS A 455 -20.57 32.47 9.23
N PHE A 456 -19.25 32.52 9.43
CA PHE A 456 -18.56 31.49 10.23
C PHE A 456 -17.62 32.00 11.34
N LEU A 457 -17.92 33.19 11.90
CA LEU A 457 -17.23 33.71 13.10
C LEU A 457 -18.11 33.77 14.35
N LYS A 458 -19.08 32.86 14.52
CA LYS A 458 -19.98 32.89 15.69
C LYS A 458 -20.32 31.55 16.35
N HIS A 459 -19.41 30.57 16.36
CA HIS A 459 -19.54 29.39 17.24
C HIS A 459 -18.19 28.90 17.83
N ARG A 460 -17.42 29.79 18.46
CA ARG A 460 -16.30 29.37 19.34
C ARG A 460 -15.97 30.34 20.49
N ARG A 461 -17.02 30.74 21.23
CA ARG A 461 -16.90 31.25 22.61
C ARG A 461 -18.03 30.69 23.46
N ARG A 462 -17.90 29.43 23.87
CA ARG A 462 -18.59 28.79 25.02
C ARG A 462 -18.12 27.34 25.12
N ALA A 463 -16.86 27.14 25.52
CA ALA A 463 -16.38 25.82 25.97
C ALA A 463 -15.08 25.89 26.80
N LEU A 464 -14.76 27.02 27.44
CA LEU A 464 -13.73 27.10 28.48
C LEU A 464 -14.09 28.24 29.44
N GLY A 465 -14.59 27.91 30.64
CA GLY A 465 -14.88 28.87 31.69
C GLY A 465 -16.12 28.51 32.50
N GLY A 466 -15.98 27.62 33.48
CA GLY A 466 -17.08 27.27 34.37
C GLY A 466 -16.80 26.17 35.36
N MET A 467 -15.75 26.28 36.18
CA MET A 467 -15.64 25.53 37.43
C MET A 467 -14.86 26.38 38.44
N HIS A 468 -15.58 27.11 39.29
CA HIS A 468 -15.21 27.47 40.67
C HIS A 468 -16.51 27.80 41.40
N GLY A 469 -17.02 26.82 42.16
CA GLY A 469 -18.12 27.00 43.10
C GLY A 469 -17.58 27.38 44.47
N HIS A 470 -18.12 28.44 45.04
CA HIS A 470 -18.00 28.78 46.46
C HIS A 470 -18.89 27.84 47.30
N VAL A 471 -18.35 27.37 48.43
CA VAL A 471 -19.14 26.99 49.60
C VAL A 471 -18.43 27.60 50.83
N HIS A 472 -19.19 28.45 51.52
CA HIS A 472 -19.07 29.02 52.87
C HIS A 472 -17.73 29.14 53.58
#